data_AF-A0A7C5IMW7-F1
#
_entry.id   AF-A0A7C5IMW7-F1
#
_cell.length_a   1.000
_cell.length_b   1.000
_cell.length_c   1.000
_cell.angle_alpha   90.00
_cell.angle_beta   90.00
_cell.angle_gamma   90.00
#
_symmetry.space_group_name_H-M   'P 1'
#
loop_
_entity.id
_entity.type
_entity.pdbx_description
1 polymer ?
#
loop_
_entity_poly.entity_id
_entity_poly.type
_entity_poly.pdbx_seq_one_letter_code
_entity_poly.pdbx_strand_id
1 'polypeptide(L)'
;MKRTEHKVEFYTPTLEKILVDLFAEEHLFYYLKGSELMHIYENVLNKYTINFTKLFSYAKRREREQAIKQFMTNHMFHLVKGIIDD
;
A
#
# COMPACT_ATOMS: atom_id res chain seq x y z
N MET A 1 -4.13 -7.35 -12.50
CA MET A 1 -5.34 -7.71 -13.27
C MET A 1 -4.99 -7.64 -14.74
N LYS A 2 -5.35 -8.66 -15.53
CA LYS A 2 -5.14 -8.61 -16.98
C LYS A 2 -6.12 -7.59 -17.57
N ARG A 3 -5.63 -6.62 -18.33
CA ARG A 3 -6.43 -5.64 -19.06
C ARG A 3 -6.09 -5.72 -20.54
N THR A 4 -7.07 -5.38 -21.36
CA THR A 4 -6.91 -5.28 -22.81
C THR A 4 -7.41 -3.92 -23.25
N GLU A 5 -6.53 -3.11 -23.82
CA GLU A 5 -6.87 -1.80 -24.40
C GLU A 5 -6.18 -1.71 -25.77
N HIS A 6 -6.87 -1.20 -26.79
CA HIS A 6 -6.34 -1.07 -28.16
C HIS A 6 -5.68 -2.35 -28.71
N LYS A 7 -6.24 -3.54 -28.41
CA LYS A 7 -5.70 -4.87 -28.77
C LYS A 7 -4.35 -5.22 -28.13
N VAL A 8 -3.89 -4.47 -27.14
CA VAL A 8 -2.71 -4.79 -26.34
C VAL A 8 -3.14 -5.35 -24.99
N GLU A 9 -2.60 -6.51 -24.63
CA GLU A 9 -2.82 -7.12 -23.32
C GLU A 9 -1.69 -6.74 -22.36
N PHE A 10 -2.04 -6.22 -21.18
CA PHE A 10 -1.06 -5.88 -20.15
C PHE A 10 -1.59 -6.14 -18.75
N TYR A 11 -0.66 -6.28 -17.81
CA TYR A 11 -0.98 -6.48 -16.41
C TYR A 11 -0.91 -5.17 -15.64
N THR A 12 -1.99 -4.85 -14.94
CA THR A 12 -2.02 -3.71 -14.01
C THR A 12 -1.84 -4.20 -12.57
N PRO A 13 -0.97 -3.56 -11.78
CA PRO A 13 -0.85 -3.87 -10.35
C PRO A 13 -2.16 -3.49 -9.63
N THR A 14 -2.44 -4.18 -8.51
CA THR A 14 -3.55 -3.75 -7.63
C THR A 14 -3.10 -2.59 -6.75
N LEU A 15 -4.05 -1.88 -6.16
CA LEU A 15 -3.76 -0.77 -5.27
C LEU A 15 -2.90 -1.22 -4.07
N GLU A 16 -3.19 -2.39 -3.49
CA GLU A 16 -2.38 -2.98 -2.42
C GLU A 16 -0.93 -3.19 -2.82
N LYS A 17 -0.69 -3.63 -4.06
CA LYS A 17 0.65 -3.87 -4.58
C LYS A 17 1.41 -2.55 -4.73
N ILE A 18 0.73 -1.52 -5.29
CA ILE A 18 1.29 -0.17 -5.48
C ILE A 18 1.68 0.42 -4.12
N LEU A 19 0.79 0.36 -3.12
CA LEU A 19 1.08 0.83 -1.76
C LEU A 19 2.35 0.17 -1.19
N VAL A 20 2.43 -1.16 -1.28
CA VAL A 20 3.62 -1.90 -0.81
C VAL A 20 4.89 -1.49 -1.55
N ASP A 21 4.84 -1.26 -2.86
CA ASP A 21 6.02 -0.80 -3.61
C ASP A 21 6.43 0.62 -3.21
N LEU A 22 5.49 1.54 -3.03
CA LEU A 22 5.76 2.90 -2.54
C LEU A 22 6.41 2.88 -1.15
N PHE A 23 6.01 1.94 -0.30
CA PHE A 23 6.59 1.78 1.03
C PHE A 23 7.98 1.14 0.98
N ALA A 24 8.12 0.01 0.29
CA ALA A 24 9.31 -0.84 0.36
C ALA A 24 10.50 -0.35 -0.48
N GLU A 25 10.25 0.32 -1.62
CA GLU A 25 11.29 0.69 -2.57
C GLU A 25 11.74 2.15 -2.35
N GLU A 26 12.58 2.36 -1.35
CA GLU A 26 12.99 3.71 -0.92
C GLU A 26 13.83 4.47 -1.95
N HIS A 27 14.65 3.77 -2.73
CA HIS A 27 15.48 4.41 -3.75
C HIS A 27 14.68 4.82 -4.99
N LEU A 28 13.72 3.99 -5.41
CA LEU A 28 12.91 4.27 -6.61
C LEU A 28 11.90 5.40 -6.35
N PHE A 29 11.32 5.44 -5.16
CA PHE A 29 10.30 6.41 -4.77
C PHE A 29 10.81 7.38 -3.69
N TYR A 30 12.08 7.79 -3.75
CA TYR A 30 12.70 8.63 -2.72
C TYR A 30 11.97 9.96 -2.52
N TYR A 31 11.37 10.51 -3.57
CA TYR A 31 10.61 11.77 -3.56
C TYR A 31 9.22 11.65 -2.91
N LEU A 32 8.72 10.43 -2.72
CA LEU A 32 7.40 10.15 -2.12
C LEU A 32 7.49 9.74 -0.64
N LYS A 33 8.61 10.02 0.04
CA LYS A 33 8.82 9.66 1.44
C LYS A 33 8.37 10.76 2.40
N GLY A 34 8.40 10.45 3.69
CA GLY A 34 7.98 11.39 4.73
C GLY A 34 6.50 11.72 4.64
N SER A 35 6.16 13.01 4.63
CA SER A 35 4.78 13.50 4.60
C SER A 35 4.01 13.02 3.36
N GLU A 36 4.66 12.95 2.20
CA GLU A 36 4.00 12.52 0.96
C GLU A 36 3.50 11.08 1.06
N LEU A 37 4.32 10.17 1.64
CA LEU A 37 3.90 8.78 1.84
C LEU A 37 2.68 8.70 2.76
N MET A 38 2.69 9.48 3.85
CA MET A 38 1.59 9.55 4.80
C MET A 38 0.31 10.05 4.11
N HIS A 39 0.39 11.14 3.35
CA HIS A 39 -0.74 11.71 2.62
C HIS A 39 -1.28 10.74 1.56
N ILE A 40 -0.42 10.03 0.84
CA ILE A 40 -0.87 9.02 -0.14
C ILE A 40 -1.65 7.92 0.57
N TYR A 41 -1.08 7.35 1.62
CA TYR A 41 -1.75 6.30 2.38
C TYR A 41 -3.08 6.79 2.96
N GLU A 42 -3.12 8.00 3.51
CA GLU A 42 -4.31 8.53 4.17
C GLU A 42 -5.44 8.75 3.17
N ASN A 43 -5.11 9.34 2.02
CA ASN A 43 -6.05 9.51 0.93
C ASN A 43 -6.56 8.16 0.40
N VAL A 44 -5.67 7.18 0.26
CA VAL A 44 -6.05 5.87 -0.27
C VAL A 44 -6.99 5.14 0.69
N LEU A 45 -6.65 5.11 1.99
CA LEU A 45 -7.47 4.46 3.02
C LEU A 45 -8.84 5.12 3.18
N ASN A 46 -8.94 6.43 2.99
CA ASN A 46 -10.22 7.16 3.07
C ASN A 46 -11.09 7.00 1.81
N LYS A 47 -10.49 6.85 0.62
CA LYS A 47 -11.22 6.89 -0.66
C LYS A 47 -11.53 5.52 -1.25
N TYR A 48 -10.76 4.49 -0.88
CA TYR A 48 -10.86 3.18 -1.51
C TYR A 48 -10.97 2.07 -0.45
N THR A 49 -11.76 1.05 -0.76
CA THR A 49 -11.76 -0.19 0.02
C THR A 49 -10.48 -0.98 -0.27
N ILE A 50 -9.69 -1.22 0.77
CA ILE A 50 -8.42 -1.93 0.67
C ILE A 50 -8.56 -3.37 1.17
N ASN A 51 -8.00 -4.32 0.42
CA ASN A 51 -7.86 -5.69 0.89
C ASN A 51 -6.57 -5.84 1.72
N PHE A 52 -6.68 -5.67 3.04
CA PHE A 52 -5.53 -5.71 3.95
C PHE A 52 -4.83 -7.06 3.99
N THR A 53 -5.56 -8.18 3.89
CA THR A 53 -4.96 -9.52 3.77
C THR A 53 -4.00 -9.60 2.58
N LYS A 54 -4.41 -9.04 1.44
CA LYS A 54 -3.59 -9.00 0.22
C LYS A 54 -2.43 -8.01 0.34
N LEU A 55 -2.67 -6.83 0.91
CA LEU A 55 -1.63 -5.82 1.21
C LEU A 55 -0.53 -6.40 2.09
N PHE A 56 -0.89 -7.02 3.22
CA PHE A 56 0.08 -7.63 4.12
C PHE A 56 0.77 -8.84 3.50
N SER A 57 0.07 -9.64 2.68
CA SER A 57 0.70 -10.72 1.91
C SER A 57 1.77 -10.20 0.94
N TYR A 58 1.54 -9.07 0.26
CA TYR A 58 2.56 -8.44 -0.57
C TYR A 58 3.71 -7.86 0.26
N ALA A 59 3.41 -7.18 1.37
CA ALA A 59 4.41 -6.61 2.26
C ALA A 59 5.32 -7.71 2.87
N LYS A 60 4.74 -8.85 3.25
CA LYS A 60 5.45 -10.01 3.78
C LYS A 60 6.49 -10.56 2.79
N ARG A 61 6.13 -10.67 1.51
CA ARG A 61 7.07 -11.07 0.44
C ARG A 61 8.23 -10.11 0.24
N ARG A 62 8.10 -8.86 0.72
CA ARG A 62 9.14 -7.83 0.70
C ARG A 62 9.81 -7.63 2.06
N GLU A 63 9.50 -8.48 3.06
CA GLU A 63 9.98 -8.36 4.44
C GLU A 63 9.60 -7.03 5.13
N ARG A 64 8.50 -6.40 4.66
CA ARG A 64 8.02 -5.10 5.17
C ARG A 64 6.69 -5.18 5.93
N GLU A 65 6.16 -6.36 6.21
CA GLU A 65 4.84 -6.51 6.85
C GLU A 65 4.75 -5.82 8.22
N GLN A 66 5.73 -6.02 9.10
CA GLN A 66 5.70 -5.39 10.43
C GLN A 66 5.91 -3.88 10.33
N ALA A 67 6.83 -3.45 9.47
CA ALA A 67 7.12 -2.03 9.26
C ALA A 67 5.91 -1.26 8.71
N ILE A 68 5.18 -1.82 7.74
CA ILE A 68 3.99 -1.16 7.18
C ILE A 68 2.84 -1.12 8.20
N LYS A 69 2.67 -2.18 9.02
CA LYS A 69 1.68 -2.18 10.11
C LYS A 69 1.99 -1.09 11.12
N GLN A 70 3.24 -1.02 11.59
CA GLN A 70 3.68 0.01 12.53
C GLN A 70 3.52 1.42 11.95
N PHE A 71 3.88 1.63 10.69
CA PHE A 71 3.67 2.91 10.00
C PHE A 71 2.20 3.33 10.01
N MET A 72 1.30 2.42 9.63
CA MET A 72 -0.14 2.68 9.61
C MET A 72 -0.69 2.94 11.02
N THR A 73 -0.27 2.17 12.02
CA THR A 73 -0.64 2.39 13.42
C THR A 73 -0.16 3.75 13.93
N ASN A 74 1.08 4.14 13.64
CA ASN A 74 1.67 5.37 14.16
C ASN A 74 1.07 6.65 13.55
N HIS A 75 0.73 6.61 12.25
CA HIS A 75 0.29 7.81 11.53
C HIS A 75 -1.22 7.85 11.27
N MET A 76 -1.90 6.71 11.38
CA MET A 76 -3.22 6.52 10.77
C MET A 76 -4.11 5.60 11.63
N PHE A 77 -3.82 5.48 12.93
CA PHE A 77 -4.49 4.56 13.86
C PHE A 77 -6.02 4.56 13.72
N HIS A 78 -6.61 5.74 13.62
CA HIS A 78 -8.06 5.92 13.51
C HIS A 78 -8.68 5.26 12.27
N LEU A 79 -7.90 5.02 11.21
CA LEU A 79 -8.33 4.33 9.98
C LEU A 79 -8.07 2.82 10.01
N VAL A 80 -7.22 2.33 10.93
CA VAL A 80 -6.71 0.94 10.91
C VAL A 80 -6.89 0.16 12.22
N LYS A 81 -7.42 0.79 13.28
CA LYS A 81 -7.60 0.20 14.61
C LYS A 81 -8.26 -1.20 14.58
N GLY A 82 -9.35 -1.37 13.83
CA GLY A 82 -10.06 -2.65 13.73
C GLY A 82 -9.49 -3.63 12.69
N ILE A 83 -8.29 -3.38 12.18
CA ILE A 83 -7.64 -4.20 11.14
C ILE A 83 -6.29 -4.72 11.62
N ILE A 84 -5.56 -3.93 12.42
CA ILE A 84 -4.20 -4.25 12.87
C ILE A 84 -4.16 -4.77 14.32
N ASP A 85 -5.18 -4.46 15.13
CA ASP A 85 -5.24 -4.86 16.54
C ASP A 85 -5.87 -6.25 16.78
N ASP A 86 -6.17 -7.03 15.72
CA ASP A 86 -6.64 -8.43 15.78
C ASP A 86 -5.53 -9.45 15.42
#